data_AF-A0A9Q1RGZ5-F1
#
_entry.id   AF-A0A9Q1RGZ5-F1
#
_cell.length_a   1.000
_cell.length_b   1.000
_cell.length_c   1.000
_cell.angle_alpha   90.00
_cell.angle_beta   90.00
_cell.angle_gamma   90.00
#
_symmetry.space_group_name_H-M   'P 1'
#
loop_
_entity.id
_entity.type
_entity.pdbx_description
1 polymer ?
#
loop_
_entity_poly.entity_id
_entity_poly.type
_entity_poly.pdbx_seq_one_letter_code
_entity_poly.pdbx_strand_id
1 'polypeptide(L)'
;MAITLVVHSAKPFSPNQPFCFTSHHLKFHHFHSQRFIPRIPFSSFRNNNNNPLPETECPVPREQQPVNEFKALCDSFPFSWASGDLVEYCSRLFATGLAFALFVGLPVNLFGSVGPVPEPLKPFLDAVSGGLIVVTLAVVRMYLGWAYVGNRLLSATVEYEETGWYDGQIWVKTPEVLARDRLLGSFSVKPVLSRLKNTLVVLATSLLVCAVVFVNIENGQKNVYIPSEEAGGRSVPGVYNDESARSFEPDAFCGGEPADP
;
A
#
# COMPACT_ATOMS: atom_id res chain seq x y z
N MET A 1 -33.10 -46.12 -32.79
CA MET A 1 -31.73 -46.26 -32.24
C MET A 1 -31.73 -45.65 -30.85
N ALA A 2 -31.75 -46.49 -29.83
CA ALA A 2 -31.72 -46.10 -28.43
C ALA A 2 -30.26 -45.74 -28.05
N ILE A 3 -30.04 -44.58 -27.44
CA ILE A 3 -28.74 -44.19 -26.90
C ILE A 3 -28.83 -44.32 -25.38
N THR A 4 -28.13 -45.33 -24.89
CA THR A 4 -28.04 -45.76 -23.50
C THR A 4 -27.35 -44.70 -22.63
N LEU A 5 -28.04 -44.21 -21.59
CA LEU A 5 -27.46 -43.42 -20.52
C LEU A 5 -26.67 -44.36 -19.59
N VAL A 6 -25.34 -44.22 -19.56
CA VAL A 6 -24.48 -44.92 -18.59
C VAL A 6 -24.31 -44.03 -17.37
N VAL A 7 -25.02 -44.40 -16.30
CA VAL A 7 -24.83 -43.90 -14.93
C VAL A 7 -23.51 -44.45 -14.40
N HIS A 8 -22.51 -43.59 -14.15
CA HIS A 8 -21.31 -43.99 -13.41
C HIS A 8 -21.49 -43.73 -11.91
N SER A 9 -21.48 -44.84 -11.20
CA SER A 9 -21.63 -45.02 -9.76
C SER A 9 -20.56 -44.28 -8.95
N ALA A 10 -20.98 -43.52 -7.94
CA ALA A 10 -20.10 -42.93 -6.94
C ALA A 10 -19.49 -44.03 -6.05
N LYS A 11 -18.16 -44.00 -5.88
CA LYS A 11 -17.48 -44.88 -4.92
C LYS A 11 -17.47 -44.26 -3.51
N PRO A 12 -17.60 -45.08 -2.45
CA PRO A 12 -17.72 -44.60 -1.07
C PRO A 12 -16.39 -44.12 -0.49
N PHE A 13 -16.51 -43.09 0.36
CA PHE A 13 -15.46 -42.46 1.15
C PHE A 13 -15.00 -43.41 2.27
N SER A 14 -13.69 -43.70 2.34
CA SER A 14 -13.07 -44.39 3.49
C SER A 14 -12.04 -43.45 4.12
N PRO A 15 -12.12 -43.18 5.45
CA PRO A 15 -11.23 -42.28 6.14
C PRO A 15 -10.01 -43.08 6.60
N ASN A 16 -8.80 -42.64 6.21
CA ASN A 16 -7.52 -42.80 6.93
C ASN A 16 -6.34 -42.67 5.95
N GLN A 17 -5.94 -41.44 5.62
CA GLN A 17 -4.57 -41.12 5.26
C GLN A 17 -4.19 -39.72 5.81
N PRO A 18 -2.98 -39.54 6.34
CA PRO A 18 -2.54 -38.30 6.94
C PRO A 18 -2.38 -37.20 5.88
N PHE A 19 -2.97 -36.03 6.14
CA PHE A 19 -2.81 -34.84 5.32
C PHE A 19 -1.35 -34.37 5.33
N CYS A 20 -0.61 -34.70 4.27
CA CYS A 20 0.60 -33.99 3.90
C CYS A 20 0.17 -32.68 3.24
N PHE A 21 0.37 -31.56 3.92
CA PHE A 21 0.13 -30.23 3.37
C PHE A 21 1.23 -29.92 2.34
N THR A 22 1.04 -30.37 1.10
CA THR A 22 1.82 -29.83 -0.02
C THR A 22 1.47 -28.36 -0.19
N SER A 23 2.35 -27.51 0.31
CA SER A 23 2.38 -26.08 0.02
C SER A 23 2.51 -25.90 -1.48
N HIS A 24 1.39 -25.64 -2.15
CA HIS A 24 1.38 -25.18 -3.53
C HIS A 24 1.95 -23.77 -3.52
N HIS A 25 3.27 -23.70 -3.67
CA HIS A 25 4.03 -22.49 -3.94
C HIS A 25 3.51 -21.93 -5.27
N LEU A 26 2.56 -20.98 -5.19
CA LEU A 26 2.09 -20.19 -6.32
C LEU A 26 3.31 -19.49 -6.93
N LYS A 27 3.83 -20.08 -8.01
CA LYS A 27 4.80 -19.44 -8.90
C LYS A 27 4.09 -18.29 -9.58
N PHE A 28 4.16 -17.10 -8.99
CA PHE A 28 3.94 -15.86 -9.74
C PHE A 28 5.01 -15.81 -10.84
N HIS A 29 4.58 -16.02 -12.08
CA HIS A 29 5.42 -15.82 -13.25
C HIS A 29 5.87 -14.36 -13.26
N HIS A 30 7.15 -14.18 -12.96
CA HIS A 30 7.85 -12.92 -13.06
C HIS A 30 7.92 -12.55 -14.55
N PHE A 31 7.01 -11.69 -15.01
CA PHE A 31 7.15 -11.07 -16.32
C PHE A 31 8.34 -10.12 -16.25
N HIS A 32 9.49 -10.61 -16.68
CA HIS A 32 10.69 -9.82 -16.89
C HIS A 32 10.46 -8.93 -18.11
N SER A 33 9.82 -7.78 -17.91
CA SER A 33 9.81 -6.72 -18.92
C SER A 33 11.16 -6.01 -18.87
N GLN A 34 11.98 -6.29 -19.87
CA GLN A 34 13.28 -5.66 -20.05
C GLN A 34 13.12 -4.29 -20.74
N ARG A 35 13.87 -3.30 -20.22
CA ARG A 35 14.36 -2.05 -20.85
C ARG A 35 13.40 -0.84 -20.78
N PHE A 36 13.80 0.22 -20.06
CA PHE A 36 14.58 1.36 -20.57
C PHE A 36 14.73 2.43 -19.47
N ILE A 37 15.70 2.20 -18.58
CA ILE A 37 16.50 3.28 -17.98
C ILE A 37 17.92 2.96 -18.45
N PRO A 38 18.79 3.94 -18.76
CA PRO A 38 20.20 3.64 -18.95
C PRO A 38 20.69 2.98 -17.65
N ARG A 39 20.69 1.64 -17.64
CA ARG A 39 21.59 0.87 -16.80
C ARG A 39 22.94 1.44 -17.18
N ILE A 40 23.54 2.23 -16.30
CA ILE A 40 25.00 2.32 -16.28
C ILE A 40 25.40 0.85 -16.30
N PRO A 41 26.07 0.37 -17.35
CA PRO A 41 26.56 -0.98 -17.34
C PRO A 41 27.61 -0.97 -16.24
N PHE A 42 27.21 -1.38 -15.03
CA PHE A 42 28.16 -1.98 -14.13
C PHE A 42 28.58 -3.22 -14.87
N SER A 43 29.68 -3.10 -15.62
CA SER A 43 30.45 -4.23 -16.08
C SER A 43 30.48 -5.19 -14.90
N SER A 44 29.84 -6.34 -15.08
CA SER A 44 30.20 -7.50 -14.30
C SER A 44 31.71 -7.56 -14.38
N PHE A 45 32.39 -7.35 -13.25
CA PHE A 45 33.83 -7.55 -13.17
C PHE A 45 34.03 -9.04 -13.40
N ARG A 46 34.14 -9.42 -14.67
CA ARG A 46 34.57 -10.72 -15.11
C ARG A 46 36.02 -10.80 -14.66
N ASN A 47 36.21 -11.49 -13.54
CA ASN A 47 37.51 -11.80 -12.98
C ASN A 47 38.32 -12.56 -14.03
N ASN A 48 39.15 -11.84 -14.77
CA ASN A 48 40.11 -12.40 -15.70
C ASN A 48 41.42 -11.62 -15.56
N ASN A 49 42.43 -12.34 -15.08
CA ASN A 49 43.87 -12.04 -15.10
C ASN A 49 44.44 -11.06 -14.07
N ASN A 50 45.02 -11.67 -13.02
CA ASN A 50 46.45 -11.63 -12.68
C ASN A 50 47.16 -10.28 -12.46
N ASN A 51 46.46 -9.20 -12.12
CA ASN A 51 47.07 -8.05 -11.45
C ASN A 51 45.98 -7.32 -10.65
N PRO A 52 45.91 -7.44 -9.32
CA PRO A 52 45.07 -6.54 -8.57
C PRO A 52 45.73 -5.16 -8.64
N LEU A 53 45.08 -4.22 -9.35
CA LEU A 53 45.04 -2.84 -8.85
C LEU A 53 44.77 -2.92 -7.35
N PRO A 54 45.39 -2.09 -6.50
CA PRO A 54 45.20 -2.20 -5.06
C PRO A 54 43.75 -1.85 -4.76
N GLU A 55 42.87 -2.85 -4.82
CA GLU A 55 41.67 -2.89 -4.01
C GLU A 55 42.24 -2.72 -2.61
N THR A 56 42.18 -1.49 -2.11
CA THR A 56 42.49 -1.19 -0.73
C THR A 56 41.69 -2.20 0.07
N GLU A 57 42.36 -3.15 0.72
CA GLU A 57 41.73 -4.23 1.49
C GLU A 57 40.75 -3.57 2.46
N CYS A 58 39.46 -3.57 2.09
CA CYS A 58 38.42 -2.97 2.91
C CYS A 58 38.15 -3.98 4.02
N PRO A 59 38.37 -3.63 5.29
CA PRO A 59 38.14 -4.56 6.40
C PRO A 59 36.64 -4.83 6.61
N VAL A 60 35.78 -3.97 6.04
CA VAL A 60 34.32 -4.07 6.11
C VAL A 60 33.80 -5.30 5.35
N PRO A 61 33.07 -6.21 6.03
CA PRO A 61 32.38 -7.33 5.40
C PRO A 61 31.51 -6.88 4.22
N ARG A 62 31.44 -7.69 3.16
CA ARG A 62 30.82 -7.28 1.89
C ARG A 62 29.35 -6.88 2.06
N GLU A 63 28.64 -7.53 2.96
CA GLU A 63 27.22 -7.31 3.23
C GLU A 63 26.95 -5.96 3.91
N GLN A 64 27.93 -5.44 4.68
CA GLN A 64 27.84 -4.17 5.40
C GLN A 64 28.39 -2.98 4.60
N GLN A 65 28.90 -3.23 3.38
CA GLN A 65 29.39 -2.17 2.50
C GLN A 65 28.20 -1.36 1.95
N PRO A 66 28.22 -0.02 2.06
CA PRO A 66 27.12 0.84 1.59
C PRO A 66 26.72 0.63 0.13
N VAL A 67 27.69 0.28 -0.73
CA VAL A 67 27.44 -0.01 -2.15
C VAL A 67 26.66 -1.31 -2.35
N ASN A 68 26.86 -2.31 -1.49
CA ASN A 68 26.14 -3.58 -1.59
C ASN A 68 24.75 -3.46 -0.94
N GLU A 69 24.60 -2.70 0.14
CA GLU A 69 23.29 -2.31 0.69
C GLU A 69 22.46 -1.55 -0.36
N PHE A 70 23.09 -0.65 -1.12
CA PHE A 70 22.42 0.05 -2.21
C PHE A 70 21.92 -0.87 -3.33
N LYS A 71 22.71 -1.86 -3.74
CA LYS A 71 22.28 -2.86 -4.73
C LYS A 71 21.13 -3.70 -4.19
N ALA A 72 21.28 -4.19 -2.95
CA ALA A 72 20.23 -4.95 -2.28
C ALA A 72 18.92 -4.14 -2.16
N LEU A 73 19.02 -2.83 -1.89
CA LEU A 73 17.87 -1.93 -1.86
C LEU A 73 17.20 -1.83 -3.24
N CYS A 74 17.98 -1.63 -4.31
CA CYS A 74 17.47 -1.58 -5.69
C CYS A 74 16.74 -2.87 -6.09
N ASP A 75 17.13 -4.03 -5.57
CA ASP A 75 16.51 -5.31 -5.89
C ASP A 75 15.31 -5.64 -4.98
N SER A 76 15.27 -5.09 -3.77
CA SER A 76 14.25 -5.38 -2.78
C SER A 76 12.88 -4.76 -3.10
N PHE A 77 11.80 -5.49 -2.77
CA PHE A 77 10.45 -4.95 -2.80
C PHE A 77 10.17 -4.12 -1.53
N PRO A 78 9.50 -2.96 -1.61
CA PRO A 78 8.98 -2.27 -2.80
C PRO A 78 9.96 -1.23 -3.39
N PHE A 79 11.19 -1.16 -2.88
CA PHE A 79 12.17 -0.13 -3.22
C PHE A 79 12.60 -0.15 -4.69
N SER A 80 12.58 -1.32 -5.33
CA SER A 80 12.87 -1.51 -6.75
C SER A 80 11.96 -0.71 -7.69
N TRP A 81 10.76 -0.35 -7.23
CA TRP A 81 9.81 0.46 -8.01
C TRP A 81 10.30 1.89 -8.18
N ALA A 82 10.95 2.44 -7.16
CA ALA A 82 11.44 3.82 -7.16
C ALA A 82 12.70 3.99 -8.02
N SER A 83 13.52 2.94 -8.13
CA SER A 83 14.65 2.89 -9.07
C SER A 83 14.24 2.66 -10.53
N GLY A 84 12.98 2.27 -10.77
CA GLY A 84 12.42 1.99 -12.08
C GLY A 84 12.00 3.24 -12.88
N ASP A 85 11.45 2.99 -14.06
CA ASP A 85 10.93 4.04 -14.93
C ASP A 85 9.76 4.79 -14.26
N LEU A 86 9.55 6.05 -14.65
CA LEU A 86 8.49 6.89 -14.09
C LEU A 86 7.11 6.30 -14.33
N VAL A 87 6.85 5.79 -15.54
CA VAL A 87 5.54 5.25 -15.89
C VAL A 87 5.27 3.96 -15.13
N GLU A 88 6.26 3.07 -15.07
CA GLU A 88 6.17 1.82 -14.31
C GLU A 88 5.98 2.07 -12.81
N TYR A 89 6.70 3.05 -12.26
CA TYR A 89 6.52 3.48 -10.87
C TYR A 89 5.11 3.99 -10.60
N CYS A 90 4.62 4.94 -11.40
CA CYS A 90 3.29 5.54 -11.21
C CYS A 90 2.16 4.52 -11.38
N SER A 91 2.26 3.65 -12.40
CA SER A 91 1.25 2.61 -12.65
C SER A 91 1.19 1.58 -11.53
N ARG A 92 2.32 1.15 -10.98
CA ARG A 92 2.35 0.25 -9.82
C ARG A 92 1.74 0.90 -8.59
N LEU A 93 2.06 2.18 -8.35
CA LEU A 93 1.50 2.92 -7.22
C LEU A 93 -0.02 3.08 -7.35
N PHE A 94 -0.49 3.46 -8.53
CA PHE A 94 -1.92 3.54 -8.83
C PHE A 94 -2.62 2.19 -8.70
N ALA A 95 -2.03 1.12 -9.25
CA ALA A 95 -2.58 -0.23 -9.14
C ALA A 95 -2.68 -0.68 -7.68
N THR A 96 -1.66 -0.40 -6.85
CA THR A 96 -1.75 -0.70 -5.41
C THR A 96 -2.85 0.10 -4.72
N GLY A 97 -2.93 1.41 -4.96
CA GLY A 97 -3.97 2.25 -4.36
C GLY A 97 -5.38 1.80 -4.77
N LEU A 98 -5.57 1.51 -6.05
CA LEU A 98 -6.84 1.02 -6.59
C LEU A 98 -7.20 -0.36 -6.01
N ALA A 99 -6.23 -1.28 -5.92
CA ALA A 99 -6.46 -2.60 -5.32
C ALA A 99 -6.90 -2.46 -3.86
N PHE A 100 -6.22 -1.65 -3.05
CA PHE A 100 -6.63 -1.44 -1.65
C PHE A 100 -7.99 -0.73 -1.55
N ALA A 101 -8.26 0.26 -2.41
CA ALA A 101 -9.56 0.93 -2.44
C ALA A 101 -10.71 -0.04 -2.79
N LEU A 102 -10.52 -0.94 -3.76
CA LEU A 102 -11.57 -1.86 -4.21
C LEU A 102 -11.72 -3.11 -3.32
N PHE A 103 -10.62 -3.70 -2.84
CA PHE A 103 -10.68 -4.95 -2.07
C PHE A 103 -10.81 -4.74 -0.57
N VAL A 104 -10.40 -3.58 -0.05
CA VAL A 104 -10.49 -3.26 1.37
C VAL A 104 -11.46 -2.10 1.59
N GLY A 105 -11.23 -0.95 0.94
CA GLY A 105 -12.03 0.25 1.13
C GLY A 105 -13.53 0.03 0.85
N LEU A 106 -13.84 -0.55 -0.32
CA LEU A 106 -15.22 -0.72 -0.75
C LEU A 106 -15.99 -1.72 0.14
N PRO A 107 -15.50 -2.95 0.43
CA PRO A 107 -16.19 -3.85 1.36
C PRO A 107 -16.36 -3.25 2.76
N VAL A 108 -15.32 -2.60 3.30
CA VAL A 108 -15.39 -1.97 4.63
C VAL A 108 -16.49 -0.91 4.67
N ASN A 109 -16.64 -0.11 3.61
CA ASN A 109 -17.62 0.97 3.57
C ASN A 109 -19.04 0.48 3.28
N LEU A 110 -19.20 -0.59 2.50
CA LEU A 110 -20.52 -1.20 2.27
C LEU A 110 -21.04 -1.92 3.52
N PHE A 111 -20.20 -2.70 4.21
CA PHE A 111 -20.61 -3.46 5.39
C PHE A 111 -20.62 -2.61 6.68
N GLY A 112 -19.78 -1.57 6.75
CA GLY A 112 -19.69 -0.69 7.91
C GLY A 112 -20.77 0.41 7.96
N SER A 113 -21.44 0.70 6.84
CA SER A 113 -22.48 1.72 6.78
C SER A 113 -23.82 1.19 7.32
N VAL A 114 -24.00 1.20 8.63
CA VAL A 114 -25.30 0.96 9.29
C VAL A 114 -26.13 2.25 9.22
N GLY A 115 -26.86 2.49 8.12
CA GLY A 115 -27.65 3.71 7.92
C GLY A 115 -28.48 3.71 6.64
N PRO A 116 -29.32 4.75 6.40
CA PRO A 116 -30.19 4.86 5.23
C PRO A 116 -29.38 4.86 3.94
N VAL A 117 -30.01 4.44 2.83
CA VAL A 117 -29.44 4.26 1.48
C VAL A 117 -28.27 5.22 1.23
N PRO A 118 -27.01 4.73 1.22
CA PRO A 118 -25.86 5.61 1.07
C PRO A 118 -25.89 6.21 -0.33
N GLU A 119 -25.80 7.55 -0.42
CA GLU A 119 -25.41 8.19 -1.66
C GLU A 119 -24.09 7.56 -2.13
N PRO A 120 -23.99 7.04 -3.37
CA PRO A 120 -22.85 6.23 -3.81
C PRO A 120 -21.52 7.00 -3.77
N LEU A 121 -21.58 8.34 -3.75
CA LEU A 121 -20.41 9.22 -3.74
C LEU A 121 -19.65 9.19 -2.40
N LYS A 122 -20.34 9.03 -1.26
CA LYS A 122 -19.70 9.06 0.06
C LYS A 122 -18.82 7.81 0.32
N PRO A 123 -19.35 6.58 0.20
CA PRO A 123 -18.55 5.36 0.37
C PRO A 123 -17.40 5.27 -0.63
N PHE A 124 -17.59 5.80 -1.85
CA PHE A 124 -16.56 5.83 -2.88
C PHE A 124 -15.39 6.75 -2.50
N LEU A 125 -15.68 7.98 -2.08
CA LEU A 125 -14.64 8.92 -1.64
C LEU A 125 -13.85 8.38 -0.44
N ASP A 126 -14.54 7.72 0.48
CA ASP A 126 -13.89 7.11 1.64
C ASP A 126 -13.05 5.86 1.26
N ALA A 127 -13.50 5.07 0.29
CA ALA A 127 -12.71 3.95 -0.22
C ALA A 127 -11.43 4.43 -0.94
N VAL A 128 -11.55 5.51 -1.72
CA VAL A 128 -10.42 6.15 -2.41
C VAL A 128 -9.44 6.78 -1.41
N SER A 129 -9.94 7.43 -0.36
CA SER A 129 -9.10 8.02 0.69
C SER A 129 -8.28 6.94 1.41
N GLY A 130 -8.90 5.80 1.73
CA GLY A 130 -8.21 4.63 2.30
C GLY A 130 -7.08 4.11 1.40
N GLY A 131 -7.33 3.97 0.09
CA GLY A 131 -6.30 3.59 -0.88
C GLY A 131 -5.13 4.59 -0.95
N LEU A 132 -5.43 5.89 -0.93
CA LEU A 132 -4.40 6.95 -0.92
C LEU A 132 -3.55 6.93 0.35
N ILE A 133 -4.13 6.64 1.52
CA ILE A 133 -3.39 6.51 2.79
C ILE A 133 -2.40 5.35 2.70
N VAL A 134 -2.83 4.18 2.23
CA VAL A 134 -1.95 3.00 2.09
C VAL A 134 -0.79 3.28 1.13
N VAL A 135 -1.10 3.91 0.00
CA VAL A 135 -0.08 4.35 -0.97
C VAL A 135 0.91 5.33 -0.33
N THR A 136 0.42 6.30 0.45
CA THR A 136 1.28 7.29 1.13
C THR A 136 2.23 6.60 2.10
N LEU A 137 1.76 5.65 2.90
CA LEU A 137 2.60 4.87 3.82
C LEU A 137 3.67 4.05 3.08
N ALA A 138 3.32 3.44 1.94
CA ALA A 138 4.29 2.72 1.12
C ALA A 138 5.37 3.66 0.56
N VAL A 139 5.00 4.86 0.10
CA VAL A 139 5.96 5.88 -0.39
C VAL A 139 6.85 6.39 0.74
N VAL A 140 6.30 6.65 1.94
CA VAL A 140 7.09 7.04 3.12
C VAL A 140 8.12 5.95 3.45
N ARG A 141 7.71 4.67 3.47
CA ARG A 141 8.63 3.56 3.73
C ARG A 141 9.75 3.50 2.70
N MET A 142 9.43 3.70 1.42
CA MET A 142 10.44 3.77 0.36
C MET A 142 11.39 4.95 0.57
N TYR A 143 10.85 6.15 0.83
CA TYR A 143 11.63 7.37 1.06
C TYR A 143 12.63 7.20 2.19
N LEU A 144 12.22 6.63 3.33
CA LEU A 144 13.10 6.40 4.47
C LEU A 144 14.24 5.42 4.15
N GLY A 145 13.96 4.33 3.42
CA GLY A 145 15.02 3.39 3.03
C GLY A 145 16.03 4.00 2.05
N TRP A 146 15.55 4.76 1.07
CA TRP A 146 16.41 5.49 0.13
C TRP A 146 17.24 6.59 0.81
N ALA A 147 16.64 7.33 1.75
CA ALA A 147 17.34 8.35 2.54
C ALA A 147 18.42 7.73 3.44
N TYR A 148 18.13 6.59 4.08
CA TYR A 148 19.08 5.88 4.93
C TYR A 148 20.32 5.43 4.16
N VAL A 149 20.15 4.69 3.06
CA VAL A 149 21.27 4.21 2.25
C VAL A 149 21.99 5.38 1.58
N GLY A 150 21.25 6.40 1.13
CA GLY A 150 21.83 7.62 0.59
C GLY A 150 22.77 8.32 1.58
N ASN A 151 22.36 8.40 2.85
CA ASN A 151 23.19 8.97 3.91
C ASN A 151 24.47 8.14 4.12
N ARG A 152 24.37 6.81 4.21
CA ARG A 152 25.55 5.92 4.39
C ARG A 152 26.50 5.90 3.19
N LEU A 153 26.00 6.09 1.98
CA LEU A 153 26.83 6.25 0.79
C LEU A 153 27.64 7.56 0.86
N LEU A 154 27.01 8.66 1.29
CA LEU A 154 27.65 9.98 1.32
C LEU A 154 28.54 10.21 2.55
N SER A 155 28.32 9.46 3.63
CA SER A 155 29.15 9.47 4.83
C SER A 155 30.58 9.01 4.55
N ALA A 156 31.54 9.72 5.17
CA ALA A 156 32.97 9.39 5.09
C ALA A 156 33.36 8.23 6.01
N THR A 157 32.54 7.92 7.01
CA THR A 157 32.73 6.82 7.95
C THR A 157 31.66 5.76 7.75
N VAL A 158 32.03 4.50 7.96
CA VAL A 158 31.13 3.36 7.97
C VAL A 158 31.33 2.61 9.26
N GLU A 159 30.28 2.55 10.07
CA GLU A 159 30.20 1.64 11.21
C GLU A 159 29.91 0.24 10.69
N TYR A 160 30.74 -0.71 11.09
CA TYR A 160 30.65 -2.11 10.69
C TYR A 160 31.01 -3.02 11.86
N GLU A 161 30.51 -4.23 11.84
CA GLU A 161 30.75 -5.21 12.90
C GLU A 161 31.57 -6.35 12.31
N GLU A 162 32.75 -6.59 12.88
CA GLU A 162 33.62 -7.68 12.45
C GLU A 162 33.18 -9.01 13.07
N THR A 163 32.78 -9.04 14.36
CA THR A 163 32.27 -10.25 15.03
C THR A 163 31.47 -9.96 16.32
N GLY A 164 30.25 -10.50 16.46
CA GLY A 164 29.64 -10.75 17.78
C GLY A 164 29.35 -9.52 18.68
N TRP A 165 28.85 -9.78 19.90
CA TRP A 165 27.90 -8.90 20.61
C TRP A 165 28.40 -7.50 21.06
N TYR A 166 29.67 -7.11 20.88
CA TYR A 166 30.18 -5.81 21.38
C TYR A 166 31.43 -5.23 20.70
N ASP A 167 31.50 -5.12 19.38
CA ASP A 167 32.38 -4.12 18.76
C ASP A 167 31.90 -3.65 17.37
N GLY A 168 31.19 -2.52 17.40
CA GLY A 168 31.05 -1.68 16.20
C GLY A 168 32.36 -0.93 15.98
N GLN A 169 33.04 -1.22 14.88
CA GLN A 169 34.24 -0.51 14.45
C GLN A 169 33.88 0.54 13.40
N ILE A 170 34.59 1.66 13.40
CA ILE A 170 34.42 2.73 12.42
C ILE A 170 35.54 2.67 11.40
N TRP A 171 35.20 2.39 10.15
CA TRP A 171 36.13 2.51 9.04
C TRP A 171 35.98 3.87 8.34
N VAL A 172 37.08 4.59 8.16
CA VAL A 172 37.12 5.83 7.38
C VAL A 172 37.39 5.46 5.92
N LYS A 173 36.47 5.85 5.02
CA LYS A 173 36.60 5.59 3.58
C LYS A 173 37.82 6.32 3.03
N THR A 174 38.60 5.63 2.20
CA THR A 174 39.66 6.29 1.42
C THR A 174 39.06 7.30 0.44
N PRO A 175 39.79 8.37 0.07
CA PRO A 175 39.26 9.43 -0.79
C PRO A 175 38.78 8.91 -2.15
N GLU A 176 39.39 7.83 -2.67
CA GLU A 176 39.00 7.18 -3.93
C GLU A 176 37.62 6.50 -3.81
N VAL A 177 37.40 5.75 -2.73
CA VAL A 177 36.12 5.06 -2.46
C VAL A 177 35.02 6.09 -2.18
N LEU A 178 35.33 7.12 -1.41
CA LEU A 178 34.38 8.19 -1.11
C LEU A 178 33.99 9.00 -2.37
N ALA A 179 34.93 9.26 -3.27
CA ALA A 179 34.62 9.93 -4.54
C ALA A 179 33.69 9.08 -5.41
N ARG A 180 33.93 7.77 -5.50
CA ARG A 180 33.06 6.83 -6.22
C ARG A 180 31.64 6.79 -5.62
N ASP A 181 31.53 6.67 -4.30
CA ASP A 181 30.24 6.61 -3.61
C ASP A 181 29.46 7.92 -3.77
N ARG A 182 30.14 9.07 -3.73
CA ARG A 182 29.51 10.38 -3.96
C ARG A 182 29.02 10.55 -5.40
N LEU A 183 29.78 10.09 -6.39
CA LEU A 183 29.31 10.07 -7.78
C LEU A 183 28.06 9.20 -7.88
N LEU A 184 28.09 7.97 -7.37
CA LEU A 184 26.94 7.06 -7.40
C LEU A 184 25.72 7.65 -6.67
N GLY A 185 25.90 8.17 -5.46
CA GLY A 185 24.85 8.77 -4.66
C GLY A 185 24.24 10.01 -5.34
N SER A 186 25.07 10.84 -5.97
CA SER A 186 24.60 12.05 -6.66
C SER A 186 23.82 11.75 -7.94
N PHE A 187 24.23 10.75 -8.73
CA PHE A 187 23.59 10.42 -10.01
C PHE A 187 22.43 9.44 -9.87
N SER A 188 22.44 8.53 -8.90
CA SER A 188 21.39 7.52 -8.75
C SER A 188 20.43 7.83 -7.61
N VAL A 189 20.92 8.23 -6.43
CA VAL A 189 20.07 8.38 -5.24
C VAL A 189 19.31 9.71 -5.25
N LYS A 190 19.97 10.83 -5.56
CA LYS A 190 19.33 12.16 -5.58
C LYS A 190 18.09 12.26 -6.48
N PRO A 191 18.10 11.80 -7.75
CA PRO A 191 16.90 11.89 -8.59
C PRO A 191 15.76 11.03 -8.06
N VAL A 192 16.05 9.84 -7.52
CA VAL A 192 15.04 8.96 -6.91
C VAL A 192 14.43 9.60 -5.67
N LEU A 193 15.26 10.16 -4.78
CA LEU A 193 14.78 10.83 -3.57
C LEU A 193 13.94 12.07 -3.90
N SER A 194 14.34 12.85 -4.91
CA SER A 194 13.56 13.99 -5.39
C SER A 194 12.20 13.57 -5.96
N ARG A 195 12.15 12.47 -6.71
CA ARG A 195 10.90 11.90 -7.23
C ARG A 195 9.96 11.49 -6.09
N LEU A 196 10.49 10.76 -5.10
CA LEU A 196 9.72 10.31 -3.91
C LEU A 196 9.22 11.49 -3.06
N LYS A 197 10.03 12.55 -2.92
CA LYS A 197 9.60 13.77 -2.23
C LYS A 197 8.43 14.44 -2.96
N ASN A 198 8.54 14.57 -4.29
CA ASN A 198 7.47 15.17 -5.09
C ASN A 198 6.18 14.35 -5.03
N THR A 199 6.28 13.02 -5.09
CA THR A 199 5.09 12.15 -4.99
C THR A 199 4.44 12.22 -3.62
N LEU A 200 5.23 12.35 -2.55
CA LEU A 200 4.71 12.56 -1.20
C LEU A 200 3.97 13.89 -1.06
N VAL A 201 4.48 14.97 -1.67
CA VAL A 201 3.77 16.27 -1.72
C VAL A 201 2.46 16.14 -2.49
N VAL A 202 2.48 15.50 -3.67
CA VAL A 202 1.26 15.28 -4.48
C VAL A 202 0.23 14.47 -3.70
N LEU A 203 0.63 13.37 -3.06
CA LEU A 203 -0.25 12.53 -2.25
C LEU A 203 -0.83 13.29 -1.06
N ALA A 204 -0.02 14.09 -0.36
CA ALA A 204 -0.49 14.93 0.74
C ALA A 204 -1.52 15.97 0.27
N THR A 205 -1.27 16.64 -0.85
CA THR A 205 -2.25 17.58 -1.43
C THR A 205 -3.53 16.88 -1.89
N SER A 206 -3.43 15.69 -2.47
CA SER A 206 -4.58 14.88 -2.89
C SER A 206 -5.44 14.48 -1.69
N LEU A 207 -4.81 13.99 -0.62
CA LEU A 207 -5.51 13.65 0.63
C LEU A 207 -6.20 14.87 1.25
N LEU A 208 -5.55 16.03 1.24
CA LEU A 208 -6.15 17.27 1.73
C LEU A 208 -7.40 17.66 0.90
N VAL A 209 -7.33 17.56 -0.42
CA VAL A 209 -8.46 17.82 -1.32
C VAL A 209 -9.59 16.83 -1.05
N CYS A 210 -9.30 15.53 -0.92
CA CYS A 210 -10.30 14.52 -0.56
C CYS A 210 -10.99 14.84 0.77
N ALA A 211 -10.24 15.24 1.80
CA ALA A 211 -10.79 15.60 3.10
C ALA A 211 -11.70 16.83 3.01
N VAL A 212 -11.28 17.88 2.28
CA VAL A 212 -12.10 19.08 2.06
C VAL A 212 -13.40 18.72 1.33
N VAL A 213 -13.34 17.91 0.27
CA VAL A 213 -14.54 17.46 -0.46
C VAL A 213 -15.47 16.68 0.46
N PHE A 214 -14.93 15.77 1.28
CA PHE A 214 -15.72 15.00 2.24
C PHE A 214 -16.48 15.89 3.23
N VAL A 215 -15.79 16.88 3.82
CA VAL A 215 -16.41 17.85 4.75
C VAL A 215 -17.50 18.68 4.07
N ASN A 216 -17.31 19.08 2.81
CA ASN A 216 -18.33 19.82 2.07
C ASN A 216 -19.60 18.99 1.84
N ILE A 217 -19.48 17.70 1.50
CA ILE A 217 -20.62 16.81 1.32
C ILE A 217 -21.34 16.57 2.66
N GLU A 218 -20.57 16.41 3.75
CA GLU A 218 -21.15 16.24 5.09
C GLU A 218 -21.91 17.48 5.55
N ASN A 219 -21.35 18.67 5.36
CA ASN A 219 -22.01 19.94 5.67
C ASN A 219 -23.26 20.15 4.81
N GLY A 220 -23.23 19.77 3.53
CA GLY A 220 -24.39 19.80 2.65
C GLY A 220 -25.55 18.96 3.18
N GLN A 221 -25.28 17.73 3.61
CA GLN A 221 -26.32 16.88 4.20
C GLN A 221 -26.83 17.36 5.56
N LYS A 222 -25.97 17.92 6.42
CA LYS A 222 -26.39 18.52 7.71
C LYS A 222 -27.37 19.67 7.49
N ASN A 223 -27.13 20.53 6.49
CA ASN A 223 -28.04 21.63 6.14
C ASN A 223 -29.38 21.14 5.57
N VAL A 224 -29.41 20.01 4.86
CA VAL A 224 -30.65 19.41 4.33
C VAL A 224 -31.46 18.69 5.41
N TYR A 225 -30.80 18.07 6.39
CA TYR A 225 -31.46 17.39 7.51
C TYR A 225 -31.97 18.36 8.60
N ILE A 226 -31.47 19.59 8.65
CA ILE A 226 -32.03 20.67 9.47
C ILE A 226 -32.80 21.67 8.58
N PRO A 227 -33.95 21.31 7.97
CA PRO A 227 -34.84 22.30 7.41
C PRO A 227 -35.65 22.90 8.56
N SER A 228 -35.26 24.09 9.02
CA SER A 228 -35.99 24.99 9.94
C SER A 228 -36.50 24.38 11.25
N GLU A 229 -36.12 24.99 12.38
CA GLU A 229 -36.81 24.75 13.65
C GLU A 229 -38.34 24.91 13.51
N GLU A 230 -39.01 23.78 13.79
CA GLU A 230 -40.25 23.59 14.55
C GLU A 230 -41.59 24.14 14.03
N ALA A 231 -42.48 23.19 13.71
CA ALA A 231 -43.63 22.93 14.59
C ALA A 231 -44.02 21.42 14.55
N GLY A 232 -43.48 20.64 15.49
CA GLY A 232 -44.04 19.32 15.87
C GLY A 232 -43.20 18.09 15.51
N GLY A 233 -42.72 17.39 16.55
CA GLY A 233 -42.29 15.99 16.48
C GLY A 233 -40.81 15.77 16.22
N ARG A 234 -40.01 15.79 17.28
CA ARG A 234 -38.56 15.49 17.26
C ARG A 234 -38.35 13.98 17.10
N SER A 235 -38.46 13.43 15.89
CA SER A 235 -38.04 12.06 15.63
C SER A 235 -36.52 12.04 15.43
N VAL A 236 -35.81 11.38 16.35
CA VAL A 236 -34.38 11.10 16.22
C VAL A 236 -34.21 10.11 15.06
N PRO A 237 -33.40 10.43 14.04
CA PRO A 237 -33.29 9.59 12.85
C PRO A 237 -32.64 8.27 13.26
N GLY A 238 -33.35 7.16 13.04
CA GLY A 238 -32.86 5.80 13.30
C GLY A 238 -33.24 5.18 14.65
N VAL A 239 -33.96 5.89 15.53
CA VAL A 239 -34.38 5.34 16.85
C VAL A 239 -35.89 5.04 16.91
N TYR A 240 -36.71 5.73 16.12
CA TYR A 240 -38.14 5.46 16.00
C TYR A 240 -38.54 5.56 14.53
N ASN A 241 -39.09 4.49 13.96
CA ASN A 241 -39.67 4.51 12.62
C ASN A 241 -41.19 4.47 12.77
N ASP A 242 -41.89 5.53 12.34
CA ASP A 242 -43.34 5.67 12.51
C ASP A 242 -44.12 4.55 11.79
N GLU A 243 -43.55 3.99 10.73
CA GLU A 243 -44.09 2.82 10.03
C GLU A 243 -44.04 1.55 10.89
N SER A 244 -42.95 1.36 11.64
CA SER A 244 -42.83 0.25 12.58
C SER A 244 -43.72 0.47 13.81
N ALA A 245 -43.81 1.71 14.32
CA ALA A 245 -44.68 2.04 15.44
C ALA A 245 -46.17 1.75 15.14
N ARG A 246 -46.64 2.05 13.93
CA ARG A 246 -48.00 1.72 13.47
C ARG A 246 -48.30 0.22 13.44
N SER A 247 -47.28 -0.63 13.31
CA SER A 247 -47.46 -2.09 13.33
C SER A 247 -47.59 -2.67 14.73
N PHE A 248 -47.05 -1.99 15.75
CA PHE A 248 -47.08 -2.46 17.14
C PHE A 248 -48.22 -1.81 17.95
N GLU A 249 -48.60 -0.57 17.65
CA GLU A 249 -49.66 0.17 18.36
C GLU A 249 -50.58 0.90 17.37
N PRO A 250 -51.42 0.18 16.59
CA PRO A 250 -52.30 0.81 15.60
C PRO A 250 -53.33 1.75 16.24
N ASP A 251 -53.77 1.45 17.46
CA ASP A 251 -54.80 2.20 18.19
C ASP A 251 -54.33 3.59 18.64
N ALA A 252 -53.02 3.80 18.78
CA ALA A 252 -52.44 5.11 19.09
C ALA A 252 -52.55 6.11 17.92
N PHE A 253 -52.80 5.61 16.70
CA PHE A 253 -52.88 6.40 15.47
C PHE A 253 -54.28 6.45 14.86
N CYS A 254 -55.19 5.59 15.31
CA CYS A 254 -56.60 5.67 15.00
C CYS A 254 -57.24 6.73 15.91
N GLY A 255 -57.30 7.98 15.45
CA GLY A 255 -58.07 9.03 16.12
C GLY A 255 -59.49 8.54 16.37
N GLY A 256 -59.84 8.31 17.64
CA GLY A 256 -61.14 7.83 18.03
C GLY A 256 -62.21 8.85 17.68
N GLU A 257 -63.14 8.46 16.82
CA GLU A 257 -64.42 9.15 16.67
C GLU A 257 -65.30 8.68 17.86
N PRO A 258 -65.72 9.58 18.76
CA PRO A 258 -66.62 9.20 19.84
C PRO A 258 -68.00 8.89 19.23
N ALA A 259 -68.38 7.61 19.25
CA ALA A 259 -69.77 7.22 19.10
C ALA A 259 -70.50 7.65 20.38
N ASP A 260 -71.16 8.82 20.32
CA ASP A 260 -72.09 9.27 21.35
C ASP A 260 -73.35 8.38 21.38
N PRO A 261 -73.98 8.23 22.57
CA PRO A 261 -74.92 7.14 22.92
C PRO A 261 -76.31 7.20 22.27
#